data_AF-A0A6M4P5Q4-F1
#
_entry.id   AF-A0A6M4P5Q4-F1
#
_cell.length_a   1.000
_cell.length_b   1.000
_cell.length_c   1.000
_cell.angle_alpha   90.00
_cell.angle_beta   90.00
_cell.angle_gamma   90.00
#
_symmetry.space_group_name_H-M   'P 1'
#
loop_
_entity.id
_entity.type
_entity.pdbx_description
1 polymer ?
#
loop_
_entity_poly.entity_id
_entity_poly.type
_entity_poly.pdbx_seq_one_letter_code
_entity_poly.pdbx_strand_id
1 'polypeptide(L)'
;MRLPDINDLMQDLQLAKQIAIDDRNPNAIVMATISQAKLLGMDKPLKDVTPNGNQAPEPIADYSMLTDDELRQLITITEKVQKVITHDY
;
A
#
# COMPACT_ATOMS: atom_id res chain seq x y z
N MET A 1 2.75 -32.75 6.71
CA MET A 1 2.73 -31.48 7.45
C MET A 1 2.51 -30.35 6.45
N ARG A 2 1.58 -29.43 6.73
CA ARG A 2 1.36 -28.22 5.92
C ARG A 2 2.35 -27.15 6.39
N LEU A 3 2.88 -26.35 5.47
CA LEU A 3 3.69 -25.18 5.82
C LEU A 3 2.80 -24.10 6.47
N PRO A 4 3.24 -23.49 7.58
CA PRO A 4 2.51 -22.38 8.19
C PRO A 4 2.42 -21.20 7.23
N ASP A 5 1.27 -20.52 7.21
CA ASP A 5 1.10 -19.29 6.48
C ASP A 5 1.47 -18.06 7.32
N ILE A 6 1.33 -16.87 6.74
CA ILE A 6 1.73 -15.62 7.41
C ILE A 6 0.90 -15.33 8.66
N ASN A 7 -0.35 -15.80 8.73
CA ASN A 7 -1.19 -15.61 9.91
C ASN A 7 -0.74 -16.54 11.04
N ASP A 8 -0.39 -17.79 10.70
CA ASP A 8 0.17 -18.75 11.65
C ASP A 8 1.46 -18.19 12.28
N LEU A 9 2.39 -17.68 11.44
CA LEU A 9 3.64 -17.07 11.92
C LEU A 9 3.43 -15.80 12.76
N MET A 10 2.42 -14.99 12.41
CA MET A 10 2.08 -13.79 13.18
C MET A 10 1.51 -14.13 14.55
N GLN A 11 0.67 -15.16 14.66
CA GLN A 11 0.13 -15.64 15.94
C GLN A 11 1.25 -16.17 16.84
N ASP A 12 2.15 -16.99 16.30
CA ASP A 12 3.30 -17.51 17.05
C ASP A 12 4.20 -16.38 17.57
N LEU A 13 4.46 -15.35 16.76
CA LEU A 13 5.23 -14.18 17.18
C LEU A 13 4.52 -13.33 18.23
N GLN A 14 3.19 -13.23 18.18
CA GLN A 14 2.41 -12.54 19.22
C GLN A 14 2.49 -13.28 20.56
N LEU A 15 2.38 -14.61 20.53
CA LEU A 15 2.54 -15.45 21.72
C LEU A 15 3.96 -15.33 22.29
N ALA A 16 4.99 -15.41 21.44
CA ALA A 16 6.39 -15.25 21.86
C ALA A 16 6.66 -13.88 22.49
N LYS A 17 6.05 -12.81 21.95
CA LYS A 17 6.15 -11.47 22.53
C LYS A 17 5.48 -11.40 23.90
N GLN A 18 4.33 -12.04 24.09
CA GLN A 18 3.64 -12.07 25.38
C GLN A 18 4.48 -12.78 26.44
N ILE A 19 5.05 -13.94 26.11
CA ILE A 19 5.96 -14.67 27.01
C ILE A 19 7.17 -13.79 27.38
N ALA A 20 7.76 -13.10 26.41
CA ALA A 20 8.88 -12.19 26.66
C ALA A 20 8.51 -10.98 27.55
N ILE A 21 7.26 -10.49 27.48
CA ILE A 21 6.74 -9.45 28.38
C ILE A 21 6.61 -10.01 29.80
N ASP A 22 6.03 -11.20 29.93
CA ASP A 22 5.82 -11.86 31.22
C ASP A 22 7.17 -12.15 31.92
N ASP A 23 8.17 -12.57 31.14
CA ASP A 23 9.55 -12.82 31.59
C ASP A 23 10.38 -11.54 31.79
N ARG A 24 9.81 -10.36 31.51
CA ARG A 24 10.51 -9.05 31.55
C ARG A 24 11.82 -9.07 30.76
N ASN A 25 11.82 -9.70 29.59
CA ASN A 25 12.97 -9.79 28.70
C ASN A 25 12.86 -8.77 27.55
N PRO A 26 13.38 -7.54 27.72
CA PRO A 26 13.23 -6.46 26.73
C PRO A 26 13.88 -6.80 25.39
N ASN A 27 14.99 -7.56 25.38
CA ASN A 27 15.67 -7.94 24.14
C ASN A 27 14.78 -8.84 23.28
N ALA A 28 14.12 -9.82 23.90
CA ALA A 28 13.20 -10.71 23.21
C ALA A 28 11.96 -9.98 22.67
N ILE A 29 11.45 -8.98 23.41
CA ILE A 29 10.33 -8.12 22.95
C ILE A 29 10.73 -7.34 21.69
N VAL A 30 11.92 -6.73 21.69
CA VAL A 30 12.45 -5.99 20.54
C VAL A 30 12.61 -6.90 19.33
N MET A 31 13.19 -8.09 19.52
CA MET A 31 13.34 -9.06 18.44
C MET A 31 11.99 -9.51 17.85
N ALA A 32 11.00 -9.83 18.69
CA ALA A 32 9.66 -10.19 18.22
C ALA A 32 9.00 -9.05 17.43
N THR A 33 9.19 -7.80 17.88
CA THR A 33 8.65 -6.61 17.21
C THR A 33 9.31 -6.37 15.85
N ILE A 34 10.63 -6.52 15.77
CA ILE A 34 11.36 -6.43 14.50
C ILE A 34 10.88 -7.54 13.55
N SER A 35 10.78 -8.78 14.01
CA SER A 35 10.30 -9.90 13.18
C SER A 35 8.88 -9.66 12.65
N GLN A 36 7.98 -9.10 13.47
CA GLN A 36 6.65 -8.68 13.03
C GLN A 36 6.72 -7.63 11.91
N ALA A 37 7.57 -6.61 12.07
CA ALA A 37 7.78 -5.59 11.04
C ALA A 37 8.33 -6.17 9.73
N LYS A 38 9.26 -7.14 9.81
CA LYS A 38 9.82 -7.83 8.64
C LYS A 38 8.77 -8.64 7.87
N LEU A 39 7.93 -9.39 8.58
CA LEU A 39 6.85 -10.17 7.95
C LEU A 39 5.82 -9.27 7.26
N LEU A 40 5.48 -8.13 7.87
CA LEU A 40 4.58 -7.12 7.31
C LEU A 40 5.24 -6.29 6.19
N GLY A 41 6.53 -6.49 5.92
CA GLY A 41 7.28 -5.72 4.93
C GLY A 41 7.52 -4.26 5.33
N MET A 42 7.33 -3.90 6.60
CA MET A 42 7.59 -2.57 7.14
C MET A 42 9.09 -2.27 7.25
N ASP A 43 9.94 -3.30 7.18
CA ASP A 43 11.41 -3.15 7.16
C ASP A 43 11.96 -2.86 5.76
N LYS A 44 11.13 -2.96 4.72
CA LYS A 44 11.53 -2.65 3.36
C LYS A 44 11.42 -1.14 3.17
N PRO A 45 12.40 -0.48 2.53
CA PRO A 45 12.19 0.89 2.07
C PRO A 45 10.91 0.89 1.23
N LEU A 46 10.09 1.93 1.38
CA LEU A 46 9.01 2.19 0.43
C LEU A 46 9.66 2.11 -0.94
N LYS A 47 9.31 1.06 -1.69
CA LYS A 47 9.88 0.85 -3.00
C LYS A 47 9.49 2.11 -3.76
N ASP A 48 10.46 2.93 -4.14
CA ASP A 48 10.21 3.94 -5.18
C ASP A 48 9.49 3.16 -6.27
N VAL A 49 8.29 3.64 -6.60
CA VAL A 49 7.44 3.05 -7.62
C VAL A 49 8.17 3.29 -8.94
N THR A 50 9.23 2.51 -9.15
CA THR A 50 9.89 2.38 -10.43
C THR A 50 8.84 1.71 -11.29
N PRO A 51 8.30 2.41 -12.31
CA PRO A 51 7.35 1.80 -13.22
C PRO A 51 7.97 0.50 -13.68
N ASN A 52 7.24 -0.60 -13.48
CA ASN A 52 7.67 -1.91 -13.94
C ASN A 52 8.06 -1.75 -15.42
N GLY A 53 9.32 -2.01 -15.76
CA GLY A 53 10.01 -1.56 -16.98
C GLY A 53 9.44 -2.04 -18.32
N ASN A 54 8.21 -2.53 -18.34
CA ASN A 54 7.45 -2.95 -19.52
C ASN A 54 6.21 -2.08 -19.77
N GLN A 55 5.92 -1.09 -18.93
CA GLN A 55 4.97 -0.01 -19.24
C GLN A 55 5.78 1.28 -19.33
N ALA A 56 5.81 1.88 -20.52
CA ALA A 56 6.16 3.29 -20.62
C ALA A 56 5.29 4.04 -19.61
N PRO A 57 5.83 4.96 -18.80
CA PRO A 57 4.99 5.78 -17.94
C PRO A 57 3.89 6.37 -18.82
N GLU A 58 2.63 6.19 -18.41
CA GLU A 58 1.54 6.85 -19.12
C GLU A 58 1.89 8.33 -19.18
N PRO A 59 1.86 8.95 -20.37
CA PRO A 59 2.18 10.36 -20.49
C PRO A 59 1.27 11.13 -19.55
N ILE A 60 1.88 11.77 -18.55
CA ILE A 60 1.15 12.68 -17.66
C ILE A 60 0.63 13.79 -18.59
N ALA A 61 -0.69 13.89 -18.71
CA ALA A 61 -1.31 14.92 -19.53
C ALA A 61 -0.94 16.29 -18.95
N ASP A 62 -0.20 17.07 -19.73
CA ASP A 62 0.20 18.42 -19.35
C ASP A 62 -0.93 19.39 -19.70
N TYR A 63 -1.62 19.87 -18.66
CA TYR A 63 -2.70 20.85 -18.78
C TYR A 63 -2.24 22.29 -18.52
N SER A 64 -0.93 22.52 -18.36
CA SER A 64 -0.38 23.85 -18.01
C SER A 64 -0.59 24.91 -19.10
N MET A 65 -0.81 24.49 -20.35
CA MET A 65 -1.08 25.38 -21.48
C MET A 65 -2.57 25.69 -21.69
N LEU A 66 -3.46 25.09 -20.90
CA LEU A 66 -4.90 25.37 -21.01
C LEU A 66 -5.27 26.64 -20.26
N THR A 67 -6.15 27.42 -20.86
CA THR A 67 -6.80 28.54 -20.19
C THR A 67 -7.84 28.04 -19.18
N ASP A 68 -8.21 28.87 -18.21
CA ASP A 68 -9.22 28.54 -17.20
C ASP A 68 -10.56 28.12 -17.83
N ASP A 69 -10.94 28.70 -18.96
CA ASP A 69 -12.17 28.37 -19.68
C ASP A 69 -12.10 26.99 -20.35
N GLU A 70 -10.95 26.63 -20.91
CA GLU A 70 -10.71 25.30 -21.49
C GLU A 70 -10.67 24.22 -20.40
N LEU A 71 -10.08 24.54 -19.25
CA LEU A 71 -10.04 23.64 -18.10
C LEU A 71 -11.45 23.36 -17.56
N ARG A 72 -12.30 24.39 -17.47
CA ARG A 72 -13.73 24.24 -17.07
C ARG A 72 -14.53 23.37 -18.03
N GLN A 73 -14.28 23.50 -19.34
CA GLN A 73 -14.94 22.67 -20.34
C GLN A 73 -14.54 21.20 -20.19
N LEU A 74 -13.27 20.91 -19.95
CA LEU A 74 -12.80 19.54 -19.70
C LEU A 74 -13.41 18.93 -18.44
N ILE A 75 -13.49 19.69 -17.35
CA ILE A 75 -14.15 19.26 -16.11
C ILE A 75 -15.61 18.92 -16.40
N THR A 76 -16.32 19.81 -17.11
CA THR A 76 -17.74 19.62 -17.46
C THR A 76 -17.96 18.37 -18.33
N ILE A 77 -17.09 18.12 -19.31
CA ILE A 77 -17.17 16.92 -20.17
C ILE A 77 -16.91 15.66 -19.34
N THR A 78 -15.90 15.70 -18.47
CA THR A 78 -15.55 14.57 -17.58
C THR A 78 -16.70 14.21 -16.65
N GLU A 79 -17.35 15.20 -16.03
CA GLU A 79 -18.52 14.98 -15.19
C GLU A 79 -19.72 14.40 -15.95
N LYS A 80 -19.96 14.88 -17.18
CA LYS A 80 -21.01 14.34 -18.05
C LYS A 80 -20.76 12.88 -18.41
N VAL A 81 -19.53 12.53 -18.79
CA VAL A 81 -19.14 11.15 -19.11
C VAL A 81 -19.30 10.26 -17.88
N GLN A 82 -18.84 10.71 -16.72
CA GLN A 82 -19.00 9.96 -15.47
C GLN A 82 -20.47 9.69 -15.15
N LYS A 83 -21.34 10.69 -15.32
CA LYS A 83 -22.78 10.55 -15.09
C LYS A 83 -23.45 9.56 -16.04
N VAL A 84 -23.00 9.48 -17.29
CA VAL A 84 -23.51 8.51 -18.27
C VAL A 84 -23.06 7.09 -17.90
N ILE A 85 -21.78 6.91 -17.53
CA ILE A 85 -21.25 5.60 -17.12
C ILE A 85 -21.91 5.09 -15.84
N THR A 86 -22.29 5.98 -14.91
CA THR A 86 -22.97 5.59 -13.66
C THR A 86 -24.49 5.44 -13.80
N HIS A 87 -25.09 5.81 -14.94
CA HIS A 87 -26.52 5.59 -15.21
C HIS A 87 -26.81 4.24 -15.92
N ASP A 88 -25.79 3.51 -16.37
CA ASP A 88 -25.92 2.19 -17.01
C ASP A 88 -25.72 1.00 -16.03
N TYR A 89 -25.96 1.21 -14.73
CA TYR A 89 -26.03 0.17 -13.69
C TYR A 89 -27.26 0.31 -12.80
#